data_AF-A0A552WVB6-F1
#
_entry.id   AF-A0A552WVB6-F1
#
_cell.length_a   1.000
_cell.length_b   1.000
_cell.length_c   1.000
_cell.angle_alpha   90.00
_cell.angle_beta   90.00
_cell.angle_gamma   90.00
#
_symmetry.space_group_name_H-M   'P 1'
#
loop_
_entity.id
_entity.type
_entity.pdbx_description
1 polymer ?
#
loop_
_entity_poly.entity_id
_entity_poly.type
_entity_poly.pdbx_seq_one_letter_code
_entity_poly.pdbx_strand_id
1 'polypeptide(L)'
;MVYEERNMWSGLVVSVIGVIVYVVVVLQQAAGGPVTAVDWRPVMLWTIGASIVTAIVVNIVWGIIAGSRDPDGVRTSDERDRAISRMGSRVGQAFLVIAGLGVILLCAFQAHWFWIANTMFFGFALSAIVGGIASVIAYRRGLV
;
A
#
# COMPACT_ATOMS: atom_id res chain seq x y z
N MET A 1 -7.77 -12.47 17.21
CA MET A 1 -7.82 -11.61 16.01
C MET A 1 -8.41 -12.44 14.89
N VAL A 2 -9.47 -11.93 14.28
CA VAL A 2 -10.14 -12.54 13.11
C VAL A 2 -9.13 -12.63 11.96
N TYR A 3 -9.22 -13.66 11.11
CA TYR A 3 -8.29 -13.90 10.00
C TYR A 3 -8.09 -12.67 9.10
N GLU A 4 -9.18 -11.98 8.78
CA GLU A 4 -9.14 -10.76 7.98
C GLU A 4 -8.43 -9.59 8.67
N GLU A 5 -8.60 -9.42 10.00
CA GLU A 5 -7.88 -8.39 10.76
C GLU A 5 -6.37 -8.61 10.65
N ARG A 6 -5.90 -9.86 10.74
CA ARG A 6 -4.47 -10.20 10.60
C ARG A 6 -3.95 -9.91 9.19
N ASN A 7 -4.72 -10.26 8.16
CA ASN A 7 -4.32 -10.03 6.77
C ASN A 7 -4.18 -8.52 6.47
N MET A 8 -5.11 -7.70 6.95
CA MET A 8 -5.03 -6.25 6.82
C MET A 8 -3.81 -5.66 7.54
N TRP A 9 -3.52 -6.11 8.76
CA TRP A 9 -2.31 -5.69 9.47
C TRP A 9 -1.04 -6.08 8.71
N SER A 10 -0.96 -7.28 8.16
CA SER A 10 0.19 -7.67 7.33
C SER A 10 0.33 -6.80 6.09
N GLY A 11 -0.77 -6.48 5.39
CA GLY A 11 -0.72 -5.58 4.23
C GLY A 11 -0.25 -4.17 4.58
N LEU A 12 -0.71 -3.63 5.72
CA LEU A 12 -0.29 -2.31 6.23
C LEU A 12 1.19 -2.30 6.61
N VAL A 13 1.66 -3.33 7.33
CA VAL A 13 3.08 -3.43 7.71
C VAL A 13 3.97 -3.55 6.46
N VAL A 14 3.57 -4.38 5.49
CA VAL A 14 4.31 -4.54 4.23
C VAL A 14 4.36 -3.23 3.44
N SER A 15 3.27 -2.47 3.38
CA SER A 15 3.25 -1.19 2.67
C SER A 15 4.15 -0.14 3.33
N VAL A 16 4.10 -0.03 4.67
CA VAL A 16 4.99 0.87 5.42
C VAL A 16 6.46 0.48 5.24
N ILE A 17 6.79 -0.80 5.38
CA ILE A 17 8.16 -1.29 5.19
C ILE A 17 8.63 -1.04 3.76
N GLY A 18 7.80 -1.31 2.76
CA GLY A 18 8.14 -1.10 1.36
C GLY A 18 8.49 0.36 1.04
N VAL A 19 7.74 1.30 1.61
CA VAL A 19 8.04 2.74 1.48
C VAL A 19 9.37 3.09 2.13
N ILE A 20 9.61 2.61 3.36
CA ILE A 20 10.85 2.90 4.09
C ILE A 20 12.05 2.34 3.32
N VAL A 21 11.97 1.09 2.87
CA VAL A 21 13.03 0.44 2.08
C VAL A 21 13.32 1.24 0.81
N TYR A 22 12.29 1.64 0.08
CA TYR A 22 12.47 2.44 -1.14
C TYR A 22 13.19 3.76 -0.86
N VAL A 23 12.74 4.51 0.15
CA VAL A 23 13.37 5.79 0.53
C VAL A 23 14.83 5.58 0.92
N VAL A 24 15.11 4.57 1.74
CA VAL A 24 16.49 4.27 2.17
C VAL A 24 17.37 3.91 0.98
N VAL A 25 16.90 3.07 0.05
CA VAL A 25 17.70 2.68 -1.13
C VAL A 25 17.96 3.88 -2.05
N VAL A 26 16.97 4.74 -2.28
CA VAL A 26 17.16 5.95 -3.11
C VAL A 26 18.16 6.91 -2.45
N LEU A 27 18.06 7.13 -1.13
CA LEU A 27 19.00 7.99 -0.40
C LEU A 27 20.42 7.41 -0.35
N GLN A 28 20.56 6.10 -0.20
CA GLN A 28 21.85 5.42 -0.27
C GLN A 28 22.49 5.55 -1.65
N GLN A 29 21.71 5.39 -2.73
CA GLN A 29 22.22 5.58 -4.09
C GLN A 29 22.56 7.04 -4.41
N ALA A 30 21.87 8.01 -3.80
CA ALA A 30 22.24 9.41 -3.92
C ALA A 30 23.63 9.70 -3.34
N ALA A 31 24.06 8.94 -2.32
CA ALA A 31 25.40 9.03 -1.71
C ALA A 31 25.83 10.47 -1.33
N GLY A 32 24.88 11.30 -0.89
CA GLY A 32 25.10 12.71 -0.56
C GLY A 32 25.08 13.67 -1.75
N GLY A 33 24.96 13.16 -2.97
CA GLY A 33 24.72 13.92 -4.19
C GLY A 33 23.24 14.26 -4.43
N PRO A 34 22.92 14.92 -5.56
CA PRO A 34 21.56 15.31 -5.89
C PRO A 34 20.65 14.09 -6.09
N VAL A 35 19.55 14.01 -5.32
CA VAL A 35 18.58 12.89 -5.41
C VAL A 35 17.94 12.76 -6.80
N THR A 36 17.86 13.85 -7.56
CA THR A 36 17.32 13.86 -8.93
C THR A 36 18.23 13.17 -9.95
N ALA A 37 19.51 12.96 -9.62
CA ALA A 37 20.48 12.28 -10.48
C ALA A 37 20.50 10.75 -10.27
N VAL A 38 19.80 10.23 -9.24
CA VAL A 38 19.69 8.80 -8.98
C VAL A 38 18.90 8.11 -10.09
N ASP A 39 19.35 6.93 -10.51
CA ASP A 39 18.56 6.06 -11.39
C ASP A 39 17.43 5.38 -10.60
N TRP A 40 16.38 6.17 -10.35
CA TRP A 40 15.22 5.78 -9.54
C TRP A 40 14.33 4.73 -10.21
N ARG A 41 14.40 4.59 -11.54
CA ARG A 41 13.52 3.72 -12.33
C ARG A 41 13.62 2.25 -11.93
N PRO A 42 14.81 1.61 -11.93
CA PRO A 42 14.94 0.22 -11.51
C PRO A 42 14.54 0.01 -10.05
N VAL A 43 14.88 0.95 -9.16
CA VAL A 43 14.55 0.87 -7.74
C VAL A 43 13.03 0.89 -7.53
N MET A 44 12.33 1.81 -8.18
CA MET A 44 10.88 1.92 -8.10
C MET A 44 10.19 0.68 -8.67
N LEU A 45 10.62 0.20 -9.84
CA LEU A 45 10.05 -1.00 -10.48
C LEU A 45 10.25 -2.25 -9.63
N TRP A 46 11.45 -2.47 -9.07
CA TRP A 46 11.70 -3.58 -8.16
C TRP A 46 10.87 -3.47 -6.88
N THR A 47 10.69 -2.27 -6.33
CA THR A 47 9.88 -2.07 -5.12
C THR A 47 8.40 -2.37 -5.40
N ILE A 48 7.87 -1.88 -6.51
CA ILE A 48 6.48 -2.18 -6.92
C ILE A 48 6.33 -3.68 -7.17
N GLY A 49 7.21 -4.29 -7.94
CA GLY A 49 7.17 -5.73 -8.24
C GLY A 49 7.28 -6.58 -6.97
N ALA A 50 8.24 -6.27 -6.10
CA ALA A 50 8.45 -6.98 -4.84
C ALA A 50 7.26 -6.83 -3.89
N SER A 51 6.64 -5.64 -3.82
CA SER A 51 5.47 -5.42 -2.97
C SER A 51 4.24 -6.20 -3.47
N ILE A 52 4.01 -6.26 -4.78
CA ILE A 52 2.95 -7.09 -5.38
C ILE A 52 3.19 -8.57 -5.09
N VAL A 53 4.40 -9.07 -5.34
CA VAL A 53 4.76 -10.48 -5.06
C VAL A 53 4.60 -10.79 -3.57
N THR A 54 5.07 -9.90 -2.69
CA THR A 54 4.92 -10.07 -1.23
C THR A 54 3.45 -10.12 -0.83
N ALA A 55 2.61 -9.23 -1.37
CA ALA A 55 1.18 -9.23 -1.09
C ALA A 55 0.51 -10.54 -1.55
N ILE A 56 0.88 -11.06 -2.72
CA ILE A 56 0.37 -12.34 -3.21
C ILE A 56 0.79 -13.49 -2.29
N VAL A 57 2.08 -13.57 -1.94
CA VAL A 57 2.61 -14.62 -1.06
C VAL A 57 1.94 -14.58 0.32
N VAL A 58 1.79 -13.39 0.91
CA VAL A 58 1.11 -13.21 2.21
C VAL A 58 -0.33 -13.69 2.14
N ASN A 59 -1.09 -13.33 1.09
CA ASN A 59 -2.46 -13.80 0.92
C ASN A 59 -2.55 -15.32 0.75
N ILE A 60 -1.65 -15.92 -0.05
CA ILE A 60 -1.61 -17.38 -0.25
C ILE A 60 -1.30 -18.10 1.07
N VAL A 61 -0.26 -17.65 1.78
CA VAL A 61 0.15 -18.24 3.06
C VAL A 61 -0.99 -18.18 4.09
N TRP A 62 -1.69 -17.04 4.19
CA TRP A 62 -2.85 -16.93 5.06
C TRP A 62 -4.01 -17.83 4.63
N GLY A 63 -4.27 -17.94 3.33
CA GLY A 63 -5.29 -18.85 2.79
C GLY A 63 -5.01 -20.32 3.13
N ILE A 64 -3.76 -20.76 3.00
CA ILE A 64 -3.33 -22.12 3.36
C ILE A 64 -3.48 -22.34 4.88
N ILE A 65 -3.00 -21.41 5.70
CA ILE A 65 -3.08 -21.51 7.16
C ILE A 65 -4.55 -21.57 7.62
N ALA A 66 -5.42 -20.74 7.04
CA ALA A 66 -6.85 -20.73 7.37
C ALA A 66 -7.54 -22.04 6.95
N GLY A 67 -7.33 -22.51 5.71
CA GLY A 67 -7.89 -23.77 5.23
C GLY A 67 -7.41 -25.00 5.99
N SER A 68 -6.18 -24.96 6.54
CA SER A 68 -5.65 -26.05 7.37
C SER A 68 -6.20 -26.09 8.79
N ARG A 69 -6.66 -24.96 9.34
CA ARG A 69 -7.14 -24.85 10.73
C ARG A 69 -8.66 -24.98 10.85
N ASP A 70 -9.41 -24.57 9.85
CA ASP A 70 -10.87 -24.56 9.91
C ASP A 70 -11.49 -24.71 8.50
N PRO A 71 -11.71 -25.95 8.02
CA PRO A 71 -12.24 -26.22 6.67
C PRO A 71 -13.64 -25.62 6.43
N ASP A 72 -14.45 -25.47 7.48
CA ASP A 72 -15.81 -24.95 7.41
C ASP A 72 -15.87 -23.42 7.63
N GLY A 73 -14.86 -22.83 8.29
CA GLY A 73 -14.75 -21.39 8.54
C GLY A 73 -14.30 -20.53 7.33
N VAL A 74 -13.92 -21.17 6.21
CA VAL A 74 -13.48 -20.48 4.97
C VAL A 74 -14.64 -19.78 4.25
N ARG A 75 -15.90 -20.07 4.63
CA ARG A 75 -17.04 -19.84 3.75
C ARG A 75 -18.03 -18.78 4.22
N THR A 76 -17.57 -17.59 4.60
CA THR A 76 -18.33 -16.33 4.38
C THR A 76 -17.45 -15.12 4.68
N SER A 77 -17.01 -14.37 3.65
CA SER A 77 -16.71 -12.95 3.89
C SER A 77 -18.05 -12.35 4.30
N ASP A 78 -18.19 -11.96 5.55
CA ASP A 78 -19.45 -11.42 6.05
C ASP A 78 -19.79 -10.14 5.26
N GLU A 79 -21.07 -9.77 5.20
CA GLU A 79 -21.52 -8.47 4.67
C GLU A 79 -20.69 -7.32 5.28
N ARG A 80 -20.32 -7.49 6.56
CA ARG A 80 -19.46 -6.58 7.32
C ARG A 80 -18.07 -6.42 6.71
N ASP A 81 -17.44 -7.51 6.32
CA ASP A 81 -16.07 -7.54 5.80
C ASP A 81 -15.98 -6.82 4.45
N ARG A 82 -16.98 -7.06 3.59
CA ARG A 82 -17.13 -6.34 2.32
C ARG A 82 -17.42 -4.87 2.52
N ALA A 83 -18.21 -4.50 3.53
CA ALA A 83 -18.48 -3.11 3.85
C ALA A 83 -17.22 -2.39 4.34
N ILE A 84 -16.41 -3.04 5.18
CA ILE A 84 -15.13 -2.50 5.67
C ILE A 84 -14.12 -2.33 4.52
N SER A 85 -14.01 -3.31 3.63
CA SER A 85 -13.14 -3.22 2.44
C SER A 85 -13.56 -2.04 1.54
N ARG A 86 -14.87 -1.90 1.26
CA ARG A 86 -15.40 -0.77 0.48
C ARG A 86 -15.16 0.59 1.13
N MET A 87 -15.23 0.67 2.46
CA MET A 87 -14.94 1.90 3.19
C MET A 87 -13.44 2.25 3.10
N GLY A 88 -12.56 1.28 3.38
CA GLY A 88 -11.11 1.47 3.29
C GLY A 88 -10.67 1.91 1.88
N SER A 89 -11.23 1.28 0.84
CA SER A 89 -10.97 1.68 -0.55
C SER A 89 -11.41 3.11 -0.85
N ARG A 90 -12.57 3.55 -0.33
CA ARG A 90 -13.06 4.93 -0.52
C ARG A 90 -12.14 5.94 0.14
N VAL A 91 -11.68 5.66 1.37
CA VAL A 91 -10.75 6.54 2.09
C VAL A 91 -9.41 6.62 1.35
N GLY A 92 -8.84 5.48 0.93
CA GLY A 92 -7.59 5.46 0.17
C GLY A 92 -7.70 6.21 -1.15
N GLN A 93 -8.81 6.05 -1.87
CA GLN A 93 -9.03 6.71 -3.16
C GLN A 93 -8.96 8.24 -3.07
N ALA A 94 -9.40 8.86 -1.98
CA ALA A 94 -9.26 10.31 -1.79
C ALA A 94 -7.78 10.75 -1.84
N PHE A 95 -6.88 10.01 -1.19
CA PHE A 95 -5.43 10.30 -1.21
C PHE A 95 -4.82 10.04 -2.58
N LEU A 96 -5.32 9.03 -3.30
CA LEU A 96 -4.88 8.77 -4.66
C LEU A 96 -5.23 9.94 -5.61
N VAL A 97 -6.44 10.48 -5.47
CA VAL A 97 -6.88 11.66 -6.24
C VAL A 97 -6.02 12.88 -5.91
N ILE A 98 -5.73 13.13 -4.63
CA ILE A 98 -4.84 14.22 -4.20
C ILE A 98 -3.45 14.08 -4.83
N ALA A 99 -2.88 12.86 -4.82
CA ALA A 99 -1.61 12.60 -5.47
C ALA A 99 -1.66 12.83 -6.97
N GLY A 100 -2.72 12.39 -7.65
CA GLY A 100 -2.94 12.65 -9.07
C GLY A 100 -3.02 14.15 -9.40
N LEU A 101 -3.70 14.94 -8.56
CA LEU A 101 -3.71 16.41 -8.70
C LEU A 101 -2.30 17.00 -8.51
N GLY A 102 -1.54 16.48 -7.54
CA GLY A 102 -0.13 16.86 -7.35
C GLY A 102 0.74 16.54 -8.57
N VAL A 103 0.54 15.38 -9.20
CA VAL A 103 1.22 15.00 -10.45
C VAL A 103 0.87 15.96 -11.58
N ILE A 104 -0.41 16.30 -11.76
CA ILE A 104 -0.84 17.27 -12.79
C ILE A 104 -0.17 18.62 -12.57
N LEU A 105 -0.11 19.09 -11.31
CA LEU A 105 0.55 20.34 -10.96
C LEU A 105 2.06 20.29 -11.28
N LEU A 106 2.74 19.20 -10.93
CA LEU A 106 4.17 19.02 -11.22
C LEU A 106 4.43 18.97 -12.74
N CYS A 107 3.56 18.33 -13.51
CA CYS A 107 3.63 18.34 -14.97
C CYS A 107 3.44 19.76 -15.53
N ALA A 108 2.48 20.53 -15.01
CA ALA A 108 2.22 21.90 -15.43
C ALA A 108 3.45 22.82 -15.21
N PHE A 109 4.22 22.58 -14.15
CA PHE A 109 5.46 23.31 -13.86
C PHE A 109 6.72 22.68 -14.49
N GLN A 110 6.58 21.66 -15.34
CA GLN A 110 7.70 20.94 -15.96
C GLN A 110 8.74 20.47 -14.92
N ALA A 111 8.25 20.01 -13.76
CA ALA A 111 9.11 19.51 -12.71
C ALA A 111 9.93 18.31 -13.18
N HIS A 112 11.07 18.07 -12.54
CA HIS A 112 11.92 16.93 -12.87
C HIS A 112 11.13 15.61 -12.78
N TRP A 113 11.31 14.72 -13.76
CA TRP A 113 10.61 13.42 -13.85
C TRP A 113 10.67 12.61 -12.55
N PHE A 114 11.78 12.76 -11.81
CA PHE A 114 11.95 12.21 -10.46
C PHE A 114 10.80 12.58 -9.53
N TRP A 115 10.45 13.86 -9.42
CA TRP A 115 9.40 14.33 -8.50
C TRP A 115 8.03 13.85 -8.95
N ILE A 116 7.74 13.90 -10.25
CA ILE A 116 6.48 13.45 -10.83
C ILE A 116 6.23 11.97 -10.47
N ALA A 117 7.21 11.11 -10.73
CA ALA A 117 7.10 9.68 -10.45
C ALA A 117 7.00 9.38 -8.96
N ASN A 118 7.85 10.01 -8.14
CA ASN A 118 7.86 9.78 -6.70
C ASN A 118 6.56 10.26 -6.03
N THR A 119 6.01 11.41 -6.44
CA THR A 119 4.72 11.89 -5.93
C THR A 119 3.61 10.88 -6.19
N MET A 120 3.56 10.29 -7.38
CA MET A 120 2.57 9.24 -7.66
C MET A 120 2.81 7.98 -6.84
N PHE A 121 4.06 7.54 -6.74
CA PHE A 121 4.45 6.37 -5.95
C PHE A 121 4.06 6.52 -4.48
N PHE A 122 4.39 7.65 -3.85
CA PHE A 122 3.99 7.94 -2.48
C PHE A 122 2.47 8.10 -2.36
N GLY A 123 1.79 8.62 -3.38
CA GLY A 123 0.34 8.67 -3.45
C GLY A 123 -0.32 7.29 -3.36
N PHE A 124 0.17 6.32 -4.13
CA PHE A 124 -0.29 4.94 -4.05
C PHE A 124 -0.04 4.34 -2.66
N ALA A 125 1.16 4.53 -2.13
CA ALA A 125 1.52 3.99 -0.82
C ALA A 125 0.68 4.60 0.31
N LEU A 126 0.49 5.92 0.29
CA LEU A 126 -0.33 6.62 1.28
C LEU A 126 -1.79 6.20 1.19
N SER A 127 -2.33 6.06 -0.02
CA SER A 127 -3.68 5.51 -0.24
C SER A 127 -3.84 4.11 0.38
N ALA A 128 -2.87 3.21 0.15
CA ALA A 128 -2.88 1.87 0.71
C ALA A 128 -2.77 1.88 2.25
N ILE A 129 -1.89 2.71 2.81
CA ILE A 129 -1.69 2.81 4.26
C ILE A 129 -2.94 3.37 4.93
N VAL A 130 -3.46 4.52 4.46
CA VAL A 130 -4.61 5.17 5.10
C VAL A 130 -5.87 4.33 4.91
N GLY A 131 -6.08 3.74 3.74
CA GLY A 131 -7.17 2.79 3.50
C GLY A 131 -7.09 1.58 4.44
N GLY A 132 -5.89 1.02 4.62
CA GLY A 132 -5.66 -0.08 5.56
C GLY A 132 -5.91 0.31 7.02
N ILE A 133 -5.42 1.47 7.46
CA ILE A 133 -5.67 2.01 8.82
C ILE A 133 -7.18 2.19 9.04
N ALA A 134 -7.88 2.79 8.07
CA ALA A 134 -9.32 3.00 8.17
C ALA A 134 -10.07 1.67 8.31
N SER A 135 -9.69 0.64 7.53
CA SER A 135 -10.28 -0.70 7.66
C SER A 135 -10.00 -1.34 9.02
N VAL A 136 -8.77 -1.21 9.56
CA VAL A 136 -8.42 -1.71 10.90
C VAL A 136 -9.24 -1.00 12.00
N ILE A 137 -9.43 0.31 11.89
CA ILE A 137 -10.24 1.08 12.86
C ILE A 137 -11.70 0.63 12.79
N ALA A 138 -12.26 0.46 11.59
CA ALA A 138 -13.63 -0.01 11.38
C ALA A 138 -13.85 -1.41 11.98
N TYR A 139 -12.84 -2.28 11.89
CA TYR A 139 -12.87 -3.59 12.54
C TYR A 139 -12.96 -3.53 14.07
N ARG A 140 -12.36 -2.52 14.70
CA ARG A 140 -12.31 -2.37 16.16
C ARG A 140 -13.48 -1.57 16.73
N ARG A 141 -13.97 -0.56 15.99
CA ARG A 141 -14.99 0.38 16.47
C ARG A 141 -16.37 0.15 15.85
N GLY A 142 -16.49 -0.74 14.86
CA GLY A 142 -17.70 -0.91 14.06
C GLY A 142 -17.77 0.11 12.91
N LEU A 143 -18.63 -0.20 11.93
CA LEU A 143 -19.02 0.74 10.89
C LEU A 143 -20.10 1.67 11.46
N VAL A 144 -19.93 2.98 11.32
CA VAL A 144 -20.94 3.99 11.68
C VAL A 144 -21.98 4.09 10.58
#